data_AF-A0A953Z4L4-F1
#
_entry.id   AF-A0A953Z4L4-F1
#
_cell.length_a   1.000
_cell.length_b   1.000
_cell.length_c   1.000
_cell.angle_alpha   90.00
_cell.angle_beta   90.00
_cell.angle_gamma   90.00
#
_symmetry.space_group_name_H-M   'P 1'
#
loop_
_entity.id
_entity.type
_entity.pdbx_description
1 polymer ?
#
loop_
_entity_poly.entity_id
_entity_poly.type
_entity_poly.pdbx_seq_one_letter_code
_entity_poly.pdbx_strand_id
1 'polypeptide(L)'
;MIATQFAEMLNELLEEDREAVTALIEQRVDCNDGFADHPHVTVLKAGTTCQVGMLGLINGLIRKVDGPSATLVVACYDMGDLNHITKFDTIQPKETWVPGVKPIQDDEPPASD
;
A
#
# COMPACT_ATOMS: atom_id res chain seq x y z
N MET A 1 -0.26 -6.53 15.04
CA MET A 1 -0.51 -8.01 14.96
C MET A 1 -1.48 -8.36 13.83
N ILE A 2 -2.38 -7.45 13.44
CA ILE A 2 -3.41 -7.72 12.43
C ILE A 2 -2.84 -7.74 11.01
N ALA A 3 -1.81 -6.94 10.71
CA ALA A 3 -1.18 -6.91 9.38
C ALA A 3 -0.67 -8.28 8.92
N THR A 4 0.00 -9.03 9.81
CA THR A 4 0.52 -10.38 9.50
C THR A 4 -0.62 -11.34 9.19
N GLN A 5 -1.70 -11.34 9.98
CA GLN A 5 -2.87 -12.19 9.74
C GLN A 5 -3.54 -11.87 8.41
N PHE A 6 -3.64 -10.60 8.03
CA PHE A 6 -4.15 -10.20 6.71
C PHE A 6 -3.24 -10.66 5.58
N ALA A 7 -1.93 -10.53 5.73
CA ALA A 7 -0.98 -10.99 4.72
C ALA A 7 -1.05 -12.52 4.54
N GLU A 8 -1.13 -13.28 5.64
CA GLU A 8 -1.32 -14.74 5.62
C GLU A 8 -2.61 -15.13 4.90
N MET A 9 -3.74 -14.53 5.28
CA MET A 9 -5.03 -14.77 4.61
C MET A 9 -4.98 -14.44 3.11
N LEU A 10 -4.37 -13.31 2.73
CA LEU A 10 -4.26 -12.94 1.31
C LEU A 10 -3.33 -13.89 0.54
N ASN A 11 -2.31 -14.46 1.19
CA ASN A 11 -1.47 -15.49 0.59
C ASN A 11 -2.23 -16.81 0.40
N GLU A 12 -3.03 -17.24 1.38
CA GLU A 12 -3.91 -18.41 1.24
C GLU A 12 -4.86 -18.23 0.05
N LEU A 13 -5.52 -17.07 -0.04
CA LEU A 13 -6.41 -16.75 -1.16
C LEU A 13 -5.68 -16.66 -2.51
N LEU A 14 -4.43 -16.17 -2.52
CA LEU A 14 -3.61 -16.08 -3.73
C LEU A 14 -3.22 -17.47 -4.27
N GLU A 15 -3.04 -18.45 -3.38
CA GLU A 15 -2.82 -19.85 -3.73
C GLU A 15 -4.08 -20.52 -4.28
N GLU A 16 -5.26 -20.15 -3.76
CA GLU A 16 -6.55 -20.67 -4.23
C GLU A 16 -6.97 -20.09 -5.58
N ASP A 17 -6.90 -18.76 -5.75
CA ASP A 17 -7.27 -18.05 -6.99
C ASP A 17 -6.43 -16.79 -7.20
N ARG A 18 -5.30 -16.97 -7.89
CA ARG A 18 -4.37 -15.88 -8.19
C ARG A 18 -4.98 -14.79 -9.06
N GLU A 19 -5.79 -15.15 -10.05
CA GLU A 19 -6.36 -14.18 -10.99
C GLU A 19 -7.38 -13.28 -10.29
N ALA A 20 -8.27 -13.86 -9.46
CA ALA A 20 -9.23 -13.10 -8.70
C ALA A 20 -8.56 -12.17 -7.68
N VAL A 21 -7.59 -12.68 -6.91
CA VAL A 21 -6.84 -11.86 -5.94
C VAL A 21 -6.08 -10.75 -6.64
N THR A 22 -5.42 -11.04 -7.77
CA THR A 22 -4.72 -10.00 -8.54
C THR A 22 -5.69 -8.93 -9.02
N ALA A 23 -6.82 -9.29 -9.61
CA ALA A 23 -7.83 -8.33 -10.05
C ALA A 23 -8.36 -7.45 -8.90
N LEU A 24 -8.57 -8.05 -7.73
CA LEU A 24 -9.02 -7.36 -6.52
C LEU A 24 -7.99 -6.34 -5.99
N ILE A 25 -6.70 -6.67 -6.06
CA ILE A 25 -5.62 -5.81 -5.56
C ILE A 25 -5.23 -4.72 -6.57
N GLU A 26 -5.20 -5.04 -7.85
CA GLU A 26 -4.87 -4.08 -8.92
C GLU A 26 -5.97 -3.06 -9.15
N GLN A 27 -7.22 -3.41 -8.84
CA GLN A 27 -8.32 -2.48 -9.01
C GLN A 27 -8.19 -1.28 -8.06
N ARG A 28 -7.93 -0.12 -8.66
CA ARG A 28 -7.98 1.19 -8.02
C ARG A 28 -9.01 2.06 -8.70
N VAL A 29 -9.74 2.84 -7.90
CA VAL A 29 -10.78 3.75 -8.38
C VAL A 29 -10.48 5.16 -7.94
N ASP A 30 -10.81 6.14 -8.79
CA ASP A 30 -10.72 7.54 -8.43
C ASP A 30 -11.63 7.82 -7.22
N CYS A 31 -11.13 8.62 -6.28
CA CYS A 31 -11.84 8.98 -5.07
C CYS A 31 -11.82 10.49 -4.85
N ASN A 32 -12.82 10.98 -4.11
CA ASN A 32 -12.93 12.38 -3.75
C ASN A 32 -12.00 12.76 -2.59
N ASP A 33 -11.93 14.06 -2.29
CA ASP A 33 -11.12 14.60 -1.19
C ASP A 33 -11.52 14.02 0.17
N GLY A 34 -12.80 13.67 0.35
CA GLY A 34 -13.27 13.02 1.58
C GLY A 34 -12.59 11.68 1.84
N PHE A 35 -12.35 10.87 0.80
CA PHE A 35 -11.55 9.65 0.92
C PHE A 35 -10.07 9.96 1.11
N ALA A 36 -9.55 10.97 0.40
CA ALA A 36 -8.15 11.35 0.48
C ALA A 36 -7.74 11.90 1.86
N ASP A 37 -8.67 12.52 2.57
CA ASP A 37 -8.48 13.14 3.88
C ASP A 37 -8.97 12.23 5.03
N HIS A 38 -9.49 11.04 4.72
CA HIS A 38 -10.00 10.15 5.76
C HIS A 38 -8.84 9.54 6.59
N PRO A 39 -8.85 9.64 7.93
CA PRO A 39 -7.73 9.22 8.78
C PRO A 39 -7.44 7.72 8.78
N HIS A 40 -8.36 6.93 8.23
CA HIS A 40 -8.28 5.47 8.15
C HIS A 40 -8.43 4.95 6.72
N VAL A 41 -8.08 5.77 5.73
CA VAL A 41 -7.94 5.34 4.33
C VAL A 41 -6.54 5.72 3.87
N THR A 42 -5.87 4.82 3.16
CA THR A 42 -4.64 5.15 2.43
C THR A 42 -4.98 5.28 0.95
N VAL A 43 -4.72 6.44 0.38
CA VAL A 43 -4.91 6.70 -1.06
C VAL A 43 -3.56 6.81 -1.78
N LEU A 44 -3.54 6.47 -3.07
CA LEU A 44 -2.48 6.86 -3.99
C LEU A 44 -2.80 8.26 -4.52
N LYS A 45 -1.91 9.23 -4.30
CA LYS A 45 -2.02 10.58 -4.88
C LYS A 45 -1.12 10.66 -6.11
N ALA A 46 -1.70 10.86 -7.29
CA ALA A 46 -1.00 11.00 -8.57
C ALA A 46 -1.37 12.33 -9.23
N GLY A 47 -0.59 13.39 -8.96
CA GLY A 47 -0.92 14.73 -9.40
C GLY A 47 -2.19 15.25 -8.71
N THR A 48 -3.23 15.54 -9.48
CA THR A 48 -4.53 16.01 -8.96
C THR A 48 -5.55 14.88 -8.75
N THR A 49 -5.22 13.65 -9.10
CA THR A 49 -6.11 12.50 -8.88
C THR A 49 -5.70 11.75 -7.61
N CYS A 50 -6.71 11.33 -6.86
CA CYS A 50 -6.55 10.41 -5.73
C CYS A 50 -7.23 9.10 -6.11
N GLN A 51 -6.55 7.99 -5.85
CA GLN A 51 -7.09 6.66 -6.12
C GLN A 51 -7.05 5.80 -4.87
N VAL A 52 -8.08 5.00 -4.67
CA VAL A 52 -8.17 4.04 -3.57
C VAL A 52 -8.33 2.62 -4.14
N GLY A 53 -7.63 1.67 -3.54
CA GLY A 53 -7.76 0.25 -3.82
C GLY A 53 -7.89 -0.54 -2.52
N MET A 54 -8.05 -1.85 -2.63
CA MET A 54 -8.32 -2.70 -1.47
C MET A 54 -7.24 -2.60 -0.39
N LEU A 55 -5.96 -2.66 -0.75
CA LEU A 55 -4.86 -2.50 0.21
C LEU A 55 -4.88 -1.13 0.91
N GLY A 56 -5.40 -0.09 0.24
CA GLY A 56 -5.54 1.24 0.82
C GLY A 56 -6.54 1.28 1.99
N LEU A 57 -7.64 0.53 1.85
CA LEU A 57 -8.64 0.37 2.89
C LEU A 57 -8.14 -0.53 4.02
N ILE A 58 -7.53 -1.68 3.68
CA ILE A 58 -6.98 -2.62 4.67
C ILE A 58 -5.92 -1.95 5.53
N ASN A 59 -4.94 -1.29 4.91
CA ASN A 59 -3.88 -0.60 5.64
C ASN A 59 -4.39 0.59 6.46
N GLY A 60 -5.44 1.27 5.99
CA GLY A 60 -6.11 2.31 6.75
C GLY A 60 -6.78 1.78 8.03
N LEU A 61 -7.45 0.62 7.94
CA LEU A 61 -8.03 -0.06 9.09
C LEU A 61 -6.95 -0.56 10.06
N ILE A 62 -5.87 -1.16 9.55
CA ILE A 62 -4.75 -1.61 10.38
C ILE A 62 -4.17 -0.44 11.18
N ARG A 63 -3.92 0.71 10.55
CA ARG A 63 -3.44 1.92 11.26
C ARG A 63 -4.43 2.44 12.31
N LYS A 64 -5.74 2.31 12.06
CA LYS A 64 -6.75 2.67 13.07
C LYS A 64 -6.60 1.84 14.34
N VAL A 65 -6.29 0.55 14.20
CA VAL A 65 -6.23 -0.39 15.32
C VAL A 65 -4.84 -0.40 15.98
N ASP A 66 -3.78 -0.50 15.18
CA ASP A 66 -2.39 -0.68 15.65
C ASP A 66 -1.63 0.67 15.76
N GLY A 67 -2.21 1.78 15.32
CA GLY A 67 -1.66 3.14 15.44
C GLY A 67 -0.89 3.64 14.21
N PRO A 68 -0.33 4.87 14.26
CA PRO A 68 0.33 5.51 13.12
C PRO A 68 1.55 4.75 12.58
N SER A 69 2.29 4.08 13.47
CA SER A 69 3.46 3.27 13.14
C SER A 69 3.10 1.82 12.80
N ALA A 70 1.83 1.54 12.50
CA ALA A 70 1.40 0.19 12.18
C ALA A 70 2.11 -0.36 10.94
N THR A 71 2.42 -1.64 11.00
CA THR A 71 2.89 -2.44 9.88
C THR A 71 1.89 -2.40 8.74
N LEU A 72 2.38 -2.34 7.51
CA LEU A 72 1.56 -2.31 6.29
C LEU A 72 1.64 -3.64 5.56
N VAL A 73 0.52 -4.05 4.98
CA VAL A 73 0.45 -5.15 4.03
C VAL A 73 0.77 -4.62 2.64
N VAL A 74 1.68 -5.30 1.94
CA VAL A 74 2.11 -4.97 0.58
C VAL A 74 2.00 -6.18 -0.32
N ALA A 75 1.66 -5.96 -1.59
CA ALA A 75 1.80 -6.97 -2.63
C ALA A 75 3.23 -6.93 -3.19
N CYS A 76 3.85 -8.09 -3.33
CA CYS A 76 5.12 -8.27 -4.01
C CYS A 76 4.87 -8.82 -5.41
N TYR A 77 5.53 -8.27 -6.42
CA TYR A 77 5.33 -8.64 -7.82
C TYR A 77 6.56 -9.36 -8.38
N ASP A 78 6.36 -10.14 -9.43
CA ASP A 78 7.46 -10.64 -10.24
C ASP A 78 8.15 -9.45 -10.94
N MET A 79 9.49 -9.44 -10.97
CA MET A 79 10.23 -8.34 -11.61
C MET A 79 10.05 -8.31 -13.14
N GLY A 80 9.68 -9.43 -13.76
CA GLY A 80 9.39 -9.56 -15.19
C GLY A 80 7.92 -9.34 -15.54
N ASP A 81 7.01 -9.36 -14.57
CA ASP A 81 5.57 -9.13 -14.76
C ASP A 81 4.96 -8.40 -13.57
N LEU A 82 4.74 -7.10 -13.74
CA LEU A 82 4.13 -6.23 -12.72
C LEU A 82 2.65 -6.52 -12.48
N ASN A 83 2.02 -7.41 -13.25
CA ASN A 83 0.67 -7.91 -12.98
C ASN A 83 0.69 -9.29 -12.30
N HIS A 84 1.88 -9.83 -12.00
CA HIS A 84 2.00 -11.11 -11.31
C HIS A 84 2.37 -10.91 -9.84
N ILE A 85 1.36 -10.84 -8.98
CA ILE A 85 1.58 -10.87 -7.53
C ILE A 85 2.17 -12.23 -7.16
N THR A 86 3.34 -12.25 -6.52
CA THR A 86 4.02 -13.47 -6.06
C THR A 86 3.63 -13.81 -4.62
N LYS A 87 3.49 -12.81 -3.75
CA LYS A 87 3.06 -12.93 -2.36
C LYS A 87 2.60 -11.60 -1.79
N PHE A 88 1.98 -11.65 -0.61
CA PHE A 88 1.80 -10.51 0.28
C PHE A 88 2.81 -10.58 1.42
N ASP A 89 3.39 -9.44 1.74
CA ASP A 89 4.35 -9.31 2.84
C ASP A 89 3.95 -8.13 3.73
N THR A 90 4.69 -7.98 4.82
CA THR A 90 4.50 -6.91 5.78
C THR A 90 5.74 -6.04 5.85
N ILE A 91 5.54 -4.72 5.83
CA ILE A 91 6.63 -3.76 5.99
C ILE A 91 6.36 -2.83 7.17
N GLN A 92 7.40 -2.54 7.93
CA GLN A 92 7.38 -1.40 8.82
C GLN A 92 7.54 -0.14 7.97
N PRO A 93 6.61 0.83 8.02
CA PRO A 93 6.88 2.11 7.42
C PRO A 93 8.16 2.67 8.07
N LYS A 94 9.17 2.98 7.26
CA LYS A 94 10.32 3.75 7.77
C LYS A 94 9.76 5.03 8.39
N GLU A 95 10.30 5.46 9.53
CA GLU A 95 9.79 6.56 10.39
C GLU A 95 9.47 7.87 9.65
N THR A 96 9.87 8.03 8.38
CA THR A 96 9.63 9.19 7.53
C THR A 96 8.41 9.08 6.60
N TRP A 97 7.68 7.96 6.53
CA TRP A 97 6.45 7.91 5.74
C TRP A 97 5.24 8.38 6.56
N VAL A 98 4.98 9.68 6.49
CA VAL A 98 3.75 10.31 6.98
C VAL A 98 2.82 10.50 5.77
N PRO A 99 1.55 10.06 5.81
CA PRO A 99 0.59 10.35 4.75
C PRO A 99 0.56 11.87 4.45
N GLY A 100 0.91 12.27 3.23
CA GLY A 100 0.94 13.67 2.80
C GLY A 100 2.30 14.35 2.83
N VAL A 101 3.36 13.69 3.32
CA VAL A 101 4.74 14.18 3.23
C VAL A 101 5.46 13.40 2.14
N LYS A 102 5.97 14.08 1.11
CA LYS A 102 6.85 13.44 0.12
C LYS A 102 8.03 12.82 0.88
N PRO A 103 8.49 11.60 0.52
CA PRO A 103 9.77 11.12 0.98
C PRO A 103 10.80 12.22 0.71
N ILE A 104 11.62 12.55 1.70
CA ILE A 104 12.84 13.33 1.47
C ILE A 104 13.60 12.50 0.43
N GLN A 105 13.67 13.00 -0.80
CA GLN A 105 14.66 12.50 -1.73
C GLN A 105 15.98 12.78 -1.05
N ASP A 106 16.76 11.74 -0.77
CA ASP A 106 18.17 11.95 -0.44
C ASP A 106 18.73 12.78 -1.61
N ASP A 107 18.93 14.08 -1.37
CA ASP A 107 19.52 14.98 -2.36
C ASP A 107 20.81 14.31 -2.81
N GLU A 108 20.83 13.88 -4.08
CA GLU A 108 22.06 13.48 -4.73
C GLU A 108 23.05 14.63 -4.49
N PRO A 109 24.22 14.39 -3.85
CA PRO A 109 25.16 15.46 -3.61
C PRO A 109 25.48 16.11 -4.97
N PRO A 110 25.52 17.45 -5.05
CA PRO A 110 25.71 18.12 -6.32
C PRO A 110 26.97 17.57 -6.98
N ALA A 111 26.84 17.17 -8.25
CA ALA A 111 27.97 16.75 -9.06
C ALA A 111 29.07 17.81 -8.92
N SER A 112 30.23 17.38 -8.39
CA SER A 112 31.40 18.23 -8.28
C SER A 112 31.88 18.62 -9.68
N ASP A 113 31.91 19.92 -9.95
CA ASP A 113 32.53 20.54 -11.13
C ASP A 113 34.03 20.17 -11.26
#